data_AF-A0A538HVS7-F1
#
_entry.id   AF-A0A538HVS7-F1
#
_cell.length_a   1.000
_cell.length_b   1.000
_cell.length_c   1.000
_cell.angle_alpha   90.00
_cell.angle_beta   90.00
_cell.angle_gamma   90.00
#
_symmetry.space_group_name_H-M   'P 1'
#
loop_
_entity.id
_entity.type
_entity.pdbx_description
1 polymer ?
#
loop_
_entity_poly.entity_id
_entity_poly.type
_entity_poly.pdbx_seq_one_letter_code
_entity_poly.pdbx_strand_id
1 'polypeptide(L)'
;MKLTRREALAGAAAAALAGAGIYELADRLGGDAPKRKSVGRMGAADQHALELGVVEHEGVEVVVPPLHHRLVTARIAAGDPRTAQRELEDALVALEQRFDPTTPAGLGVTVAWGLPYFDRVVPHQAAVHVPIDRRASAERRKRVLLDAVRFPSDPEETILEQNDVAVLLRSDVPAHVNDGAKALFQDLRVFEVTSIRNGF
;
A
#
# COMPACT_ATOMS: atom_id res chain seq x y z
N MET A 1 -31.83 -5.81 -47.43
CA MET A 1 -30.45 -6.13 -46.98
C MET A 1 -30.54 -6.84 -45.65
N LYS A 2 -30.11 -8.10 -45.59
CA LYS A 2 -30.15 -8.94 -44.38
C LYS A 2 -28.73 -8.98 -43.81
N LEU A 3 -28.50 -8.25 -42.71
CA LEU A 3 -27.24 -8.31 -41.97
C LEU A 3 -27.07 -9.73 -41.42
N THR A 4 -25.98 -10.39 -41.80
CA THR A 4 -25.69 -11.74 -41.32
C THR A 4 -24.96 -11.68 -39.98
N ARG A 5 -25.20 -12.66 -39.12
CA ARG A 5 -24.69 -12.72 -37.72
C ARG A 5 -23.16 -12.58 -37.58
N ARG A 6 -22.38 -12.73 -38.67
CA ARG A 6 -20.93 -12.52 -38.68
C ARG A 6 -20.51 -11.05 -38.77
N GLU A 7 -21.32 -10.17 -39.35
CA GLU A 7 -21.00 -8.74 -39.46
C GLU A 7 -21.40 -7.95 -38.20
N ALA A 8 -22.41 -8.43 -37.45
CA ALA A 8 -22.77 -7.88 -36.15
C ALA A 8 -21.71 -8.15 -35.06
N LEU A 9 -20.89 -9.20 -35.23
CA LEU A 9 -19.79 -9.54 -34.30
C LEU A 9 -18.49 -8.78 -34.61
N ALA A 10 -18.31 -8.29 -35.83
CA ALA A 10 -17.17 -7.43 -36.18
C ALA A 10 -17.37 -5.97 -35.68
N GLY A 11 -18.61 -5.55 -35.42
CA GLY A 11 -18.96 -4.20 -34.96
C GLY A 11 -18.95 -3.97 -33.45
N ALA A 12 -18.73 -5.02 -32.64
CA ALA A 12 -18.79 -4.91 -31.17
C ALA A 12 -17.43 -4.70 -30.48
N ALA A 13 -16.31 -4.73 -31.23
CA ALA A 13 -14.96 -4.65 -30.67
C ALA A 13 -14.38 -3.23 -30.56
N ALA A 14 -15.08 -2.19 -31.02
CA ALA A 14 -14.49 -0.86 -31.26
C ALA A 14 -14.97 0.28 -30.34
N ALA A 15 -15.81 0.04 -29.32
CA ALA A 15 -16.43 1.15 -28.58
C ALA A 15 -16.57 0.95 -27.06
N ALA A 16 -15.50 0.51 -26.39
CA ALA A 16 -15.40 0.62 -24.93
C ALA A 16 -13.95 0.85 -24.44
N LEU A 17 -13.17 1.66 -25.17
CA LEU A 17 -11.86 2.17 -24.72
C LEU A 17 -11.98 3.52 -24.01
N ALA A 18 -12.98 3.68 -23.14
CA ALA A 18 -13.14 4.87 -22.31
C ALA A 18 -13.18 4.46 -20.84
N GLY A 19 -12.01 4.48 -20.18
CA GLY A 19 -11.95 4.61 -18.72
C GLY A 19 -10.93 3.74 -17.97
N ALA A 20 -10.45 2.63 -18.52
CA ALA A 20 -9.50 1.76 -17.82
C ALA A 20 -8.25 1.54 -18.67
N GLY A 21 -7.12 2.10 -18.22
CA GLY A 21 -5.86 2.12 -18.95
C GLY A 21 -5.22 0.74 -19.10
N ILE A 22 -4.25 0.69 -20.00
CA ILE A 22 -3.28 -0.38 -20.30
C ILE A 22 -2.77 -1.24 -19.11
N TYR A 23 -2.91 -0.79 -17.87
CA TYR A 23 -2.57 -1.53 -16.65
C TYR A 23 -3.56 -2.67 -16.35
N GLU A 24 -4.84 -2.55 -16.70
CA GLU A 24 -5.82 -3.64 -16.52
C GLU A 24 -5.50 -4.85 -17.44
N LEU A 25 -4.84 -4.59 -18.58
CA LEU A 25 -4.36 -5.60 -19.51
C LEU A 25 -3.12 -6.34 -18.99
N ALA A 26 -2.28 -5.68 -18.19
CA ALA A 26 -1.15 -6.31 -17.52
C ALA A 26 -1.63 -7.23 -16.38
N ASP A 27 -2.67 -6.82 -15.65
CA ASP A 27 -3.29 -7.58 -14.57
C ASP A 27 -4.02 -8.86 -15.06
N ARG A 28 -4.50 -8.87 -16.31
CA ARG A 28 -5.12 -10.08 -16.91
C ARG A 28 -4.13 -11.14 -17.40
N LEU A 29 -2.86 -10.78 -17.56
CA LEU A 29 -1.82 -11.67 -18.13
C LEU A 29 -0.88 -12.26 -17.06
N GLY A 30 -0.80 -11.65 -15.87
CA GLY A 30 -0.27 -12.31 -14.66
C GLY A 30 -1.43 -12.95 -13.91
N GLY A 31 -1.33 -14.24 -13.56
CA GLY A 31 -2.44 -14.99 -12.93
C GLY A 31 -3.13 -14.26 -11.78
N ASP A 32 -4.43 -14.60 -11.57
CA ASP A 32 -5.34 -13.96 -10.62
C ASP A 32 -4.64 -13.45 -9.34
N ALA A 33 -4.43 -12.14 -9.26
CA ALA A 33 -3.99 -11.48 -8.05
C ALA A 33 -5.00 -11.79 -6.91
N PRO A 34 -4.55 -11.87 -5.65
CA PRO A 34 -5.46 -12.02 -4.51
C PRO A 34 -6.55 -10.93 -4.55
N LYS A 35 -7.80 -11.33 -4.73
CA LYS A 35 -8.93 -10.39 -4.79
C LYS A 35 -9.24 -9.90 -3.37
N ARG A 36 -8.78 -8.69 -3.02
CA ARG A 36 -9.27 -8.00 -1.81
C ARG A 36 -10.73 -7.62 -2.03
N LYS A 37 -11.62 -7.92 -1.07
CA LYS A 37 -12.98 -7.36 -1.09
C LYS A 37 -12.86 -5.85 -0.87
N SER A 38 -13.12 -5.06 -1.92
CA SER A 38 -13.13 -3.61 -1.77
C SER A 38 -14.29 -3.21 -0.86
N VAL A 39 -13.99 -2.45 0.19
CA VAL A 39 -15.01 -1.85 1.06
C VAL A 39 -14.90 -0.35 0.88
N GLY A 40 -15.75 0.21 0.01
CA GLY A 40 -15.85 1.64 -0.23
C GLY A 40 -15.31 2.12 -1.59
N ARG A 41 -15.87 3.23 -2.08
CA ARG A 41 -15.36 3.95 -3.24
C ARG A 41 -14.02 4.58 -2.86
N MET A 42 -12.91 3.94 -3.21
CA MET A 42 -11.69 4.70 -3.47
C MET A 42 -12.05 5.68 -4.59
N GLY A 43 -12.11 6.98 -4.29
CA GLY A 43 -12.05 8.01 -5.33
C GLY A 43 -10.84 7.70 -6.22
N ALA A 44 -10.87 8.10 -7.49
CA ALA A 44 -9.88 7.72 -8.50
C ALA A 44 -8.40 8.12 -8.22
N ALA A 45 -8.07 8.55 -7.01
CA ALA A 45 -6.71 8.78 -6.51
C ALA A 45 -6.08 7.49 -5.98
N ASP A 46 -4.74 7.44 -5.99
CA ASP A 46 -3.91 6.32 -5.54
C ASP A 46 -4.40 5.70 -4.21
N GLN A 47 -4.24 4.38 -4.05
CA GLN A 47 -4.66 3.56 -2.88
C GLN A 47 -4.14 4.07 -1.50
N HIS A 48 -3.22 5.03 -1.49
CA HIS A 48 -2.59 5.58 -0.28
C HIS A 48 -2.79 7.10 -0.13
N ALA A 49 -3.51 7.71 -1.05
CA ALA A 49 -3.82 9.13 -1.05
C ALA A 49 -4.97 9.42 -0.06
N LEU A 50 -4.80 10.48 0.71
CA LEU A 50 -5.88 11.14 1.42
C LEU A 50 -6.30 12.36 0.61
N GLU A 51 -7.59 12.67 0.62
CA GLU A 51 -8.13 13.92 0.11
C GLU A 51 -7.75 15.04 1.07
N LEU A 52 -6.58 15.63 0.85
CA LEU A 52 -6.03 16.68 1.70
C LEU A 52 -6.69 18.02 1.39
N GLY A 53 -6.88 18.82 2.45
CA GLY A 53 -7.30 20.21 2.30
C GLY A 53 -6.18 21.06 1.69
N VAL A 54 -6.56 22.02 0.85
CA VAL A 54 -5.67 23.07 0.33
C VAL A 54 -6.15 24.39 0.92
N VAL A 55 -5.23 25.14 1.52
CA VAL A 55 -5.51 26.48 2.06
C VAL A 55 -4.62 27.50 1.36
N GLU A 56 -5.12 28.72 1.16
CA GLU A 56 -4.30 29.82 0.66
C GLU A 56 -3.65 30.54 1.84
N HIS A 57 -2.33 30.64 1.84
CA HIS A 57 -1.56 31.39 2.83
C HIS A 57 -0.57 32.31 2.12
N GLU A 58 -0.71 33.63 2.34
CA GLU A 58 0.10 34.66 1.67
C GLU A 58 0.11 34.57 0.13
N GLY A 59 -1.00 34.17 -0.48
CA GLY A 59 -1.12 34.02 -1.94
C GLY A 59 -0.51 32.72 -2.49
N VAL A 60 -0.17 31.77 -1.62
CA VAL A 60 0.37 30.45 -1.99
C VAL A 60 -0.61 29.36 -1.54
N GLU A 61 -0.89 28.41 -2.44
CA GLU A 61 -1.63 27.20 -2.10
C GLU A 61 -0.76 26.27 -1.24
N VAL A 62 -1.25 25.93 -0.05
CA VAL A 62 -0.58 25.06 0.90
C VAL A 62 -1.44 23.83 1.13
N VAL A 63 -0.87 22.65 0.87
CA VAL A 63 -1.50 21.37 1.21
C VAL A 63 -1.34 21.13 2.70
N VAL A 64 -2.46 20.91 3.40
CA VAL A 64 -2.48 20.68 4.84
C VAL A 64 -2.38 19.17 5.10
N PRO A 65 -1.29 18.67 5.72
CA PRO A 65 -1.20 17.28 6.11
C PRO A 65 -2.12 16.98 7.31
N PRO A 66 -2.50 15.72 7.54
CA PRO A 66 -3.23 15.34 8.76
C PRO A 66 -2.46 15.72 10.02
N LEU A 67 -3.18 16.21 11.04
CA LEU A 67 -2.57 16.74 12.27
C LEU A 67 -1.83 15.71 13.12
N HIS A 68 -2.15 14.43 12.99
CA HIS A 68 -1.51 13.38 13.78
C HIS A 68 -1.08 12.23 12.89
N HIS A 69 0.11 11.73 13.16
CA HIS A 69 0.57 10.50 12.53
C HIS A 69 1.38 9.61 13.47
N ARG A 70 1.33 8.32 13.20
CA ARG A 70 2.17 7.31 13.85
C ARG A 70 2.76 6.40 12.78
N LEU A 71 4.08 6.36 12.73
CA LEU A 71 4.82 5.37 11.96
C LEU A 71 5.26 4.25 12.90
N VAL A 72 4.80 3.03 12.62
CA VAL A 72 5.20 1.83 13.33
C VAL A 72 6.01 0.96 12.38
N THR A 73 7.21 0.57 12.79
CA THR A 73 7.97 -0.48 12.10
C THR A 73 7.91 -1.77 12.91
N ALA A 74 7.89 -2.90 12.21
CA ALA A 74 7.79 -4.19 12.85
C ALA A 74 8.40 -5.31 12.03
N ARG A 75 8.60 -6.45 12.70
CA ARG A 75 8.84 -7.74 12.07
C ARG A 75 7.60 -8.62 12.13
N ILE A 76 7.44 -9.53 11.18
CA ILE A 76 6.43 -10.57 11.23
C ILE A 76 6.85 -11.60 12.27
N ALA A 77 5.98 -11.81 13.26
CA ALA A 77 6.15 -12.79 14.33
C ALA A 77 5.24 -14.02 14.17
N ALA A 78 4.31 -13.97 13.21
CA ALA A 78 3.33 -15.02 12.99
C ALA A 78 3.95 -16.31 12.42
N GLY A 79 3.45 -17.47 12.88
CA GLY A 79 3.91 -18.79 12.43
C GLY A 79 3.42 -19.16 11.03
N ASP A 80 2.12 -18.96 10.73
CA ASP A 80 1.57 -19.18 9.39
C ASP A 80 1.28 -17.83 8.69
N PRO A 81 2.02 -17.49 7.63
CA PRO A 81 1.80 -16.26 6.87
C PRO A 81 0.39 -16.13 6.28
N ARG A 82 -0.28 -17.24 5.93
CA ARG A 82 -1.63 -17.16 5.32
C ARG A 82 -2.69 -16.77 6.34
N THR A 83 -2.60 -17.32 7.55
CA THR A 83 -3.49 -16.93 8.66
C THR A 83 -3.22 -15.49 9.06
N ALA A 84 -1.95 -15.10 9.20
CA ALA A 84 -1.55 -13.72 9.51
C ALA A 84 -2.06 -12.71 8.48
N GLN A 85 -2.00 -13.05 7.18
CA GLN A 85 -2.54 -12.23 6.12
C GLN A 85 -4.04 -12.00 6.30
N ARG A 86 -4.83 -13.06 6.56
CA ARG A 86 -6.28 -12.94 6.73
C ARG A 86 -6.63 -12.08 7.95
N GLU A 87 -5.97 -12.31 9.08
CA GLU A 87 -6.18 -11.52 10.29
C GLU A 87 -5.87 -10.04 10.09
N LEU A 88 -4.77 -9.74 9.39
CA LEU A 88 -4.42 -8.36 9.03
C LEU A 88 -5.44 -7.74 8.08
N GLU A 89 -5.87 -8.46 7.04
CA GLU A 89 -6.87 -8.00 6.09
C GLU A 89 -8.21 -7.70 6.77
N ASP A 90 -8.67 -8.60 7.66
CA ASP A 90 -9.91 -8.42 8.41
C ASP A 90 -9.83 -7.20 9.35
N ALA A 91 -8.70 -6.99 10.02
CA ALA A 91 -8.50 -5.83 10.86
C ALA A 91 -8.47 -4.51 10.06
N LEU A 92 -7.80 -4.50 8.90
CA LEU A 92 -7.78 -3.33 8.01
C LEU A 92 -9.19 -3.01 7.48
N VAL A 93 -9.95 -4.03 7.09
CA VAL A 93 -11.34 -3.86 6.67
C VAL A 93 -12.21 -3.32 7.81
N ALA A 94 -12.04 -3.82 9.03
CA ALA A 94 -12.77 -3.31 10.18
C ALA A 94 -12.45 -1.84 10.48
N LEU A 95 -11.19 -1.42 10.31
CA LEU A 95 -10.79 -0.02 10.44
C LEU A 95 -11.39 0.86 9.34
N GLU A 96 -11.35 0.42 8.07
CA GLU A 96 -11.97 1.12 6.94
C GLU A 96 -13.49 1.24 7.06
N GLN A 97 -14.16 0.28 7.71
CA GLN A 97 -15.60 0.36 8.01
C GLN A 97 -15.92 1.33 9.16
N ARG A 98 -14.98 1.49 10.10
CA ARG A 98 -15.18 2.30 11.30
C ARG A 98 -14.80 3.77 11.08
N PHE A 99 -13.79 4.03 10.26
CA PHE A 99 -13.26 5.35 9.99
C PHE A 99 -13.17 5.57 8.49
N ASP A 100 -13.56 6.76 8.03
CA ASP A 100 -13.42 7.12 6.62
C ASP A 100 -11.93 7.07 6.20
N PRO A 101 -11.54 6.20 5.24
CA PRO A 101 -10.15 6.07 4.86
C PRO A 101 -9.68 7.14 3.87
N THR A 102 -10.59 7.98 3.33
CA THR A 102 -10.25 8.95 2.28
C THR A 102 -9.95 10.34 2.83
N THR A 103 -10.45 10.69 4.02
CA THR A 103 -10.32 12.04 4.57
C THR A 103 -9.43 12.09 5.81
N PRO A 104 -8.70 13.20 6.06
CA PRO A 104 -7.93 13.40 7.28
C PRO A 104 -8.74 13.28 8.57
N ALA A 105 -10.04 13.62 8.56
CA ALA A 105 -10.93 13.47 9.72
C ALA A 105 -11.18 12.00 10.11
N GLY A 106 -11.04 11.06 9.19
CA GLY A 106 -11.14 9.62 9.43
C GLY A 106 -9.82 8.99 9.85
N LEU A 107 -9.40 7.90 9.19
CA LEU A 107 -8.12 7.22 9.48
C LEU A 107 -7.48 6.71 8.18
N GLY A 108 -6.40 7.36 7.76
CA GLY A 108 -5.55 6.85 6.70
C GLY A 108 -4.59 5.79 7.23
N VAL A 109 -4.60 4.61 6.60
CA VAL A 109 -3.65 3.51 6.88
C VAL A 109 -2.84 3.21 5.63
N THR A 110 -1.52 3.26 5.72
CA THR A 110 -0.61 2.89 4.64
C THR A 110 0.34 1.81 5.13
N VAL A 111 0.39 0.68 4.42
CA VAL A 111 1.25 -0.46 4.73
C VAL A 111 2.33 -0.57 3.65
N ALA A 112 3.59 -0.53 4.06
CA ALA A 112 4.74 -0.70 3.19
C ALA A 112 5.56 -1.92 3.65
N TRP A 113 5.96 -2.76 2.70
CA TRP A 113 6.75 -3.97 2.96
C TRP A 113 8.22 -3.74 2.65
N GLY A 114 9.09 -4.05 3.61
CA GLY A 114 10.54 -4.01 3.44
C GLY A 114 11.07 -5.22 2.68
N LEU A 115 12.26 -5.09 2.08
CA LEU A 115 12.98 -6.23 1.50
C LEU A 115 13.12 -7.43 2.45
N PRO A 116 13.35 -7.26 3.77
CA PRO A 116 13.40 -8.38 4.70
C PRO A 116 12.17 -9.28 4.70
N TYR A 117 10.97 -8.73 4.47
CA TYR A 117 9.74 -9.51 4.34
C TYR A 117 9.82 -10.46 3.13
N PHE A 118 10.22 -9.92 1.99
CA PHE A 118 10.31 -10.66 0.74
C PHE A 118 11.39 -11.72 0.79
N ASP A 119 12.52 -11.43 1.43
CA ASP A 119 13.65 -12.34 1.51
C ASP A 119 13.44 -13.44 2.57
N ARG A 120 12.71 -13.16 3.67
CA ARG A 120 12.53 -14.10 4.79
C ARG A 120 11.18 -14.81 4.81
N VAL A 121 10.08 -14.10 4.58
CA VAL A 121 8.71 -14.62 4.79
C VAL A 121 8.17 -15.25 3.51
N VAL A 122 8.41 -14.63 2.36
CA VAL A 122 7.89 -15.09 1.06
C VAL A 122 8.95 -15.21 -0.06
N PRO A 123 10.14 -15.79 0.19
CA PRO A 123 11.27 -15.78 -0.77
C PRO A 123 10.94 -16.37 -2.14
N HIS A 124 10.17 -17.46 -2.16
CA HIS A 124 9.77 -18.12 -3.40
C HIS A 124 8.87 -17.25 -4.27
N GLN A 125 7.92 -16.52 -3.65
CA GLN A 125 7.06 -15.60 -4.37
C GLN A 125 7.83 -14.35 -4.79
N ALA A 126 8.72 -13.86 -3.93
CA ALA A 126 9.55 -12.71 -4.22
C ALA A 126 10.45 -12.91 -5.45
N ALA A 127 11.02 -14.11 -5.61
CA ALA A 127 11.86 -14.45 -6.76
C ALA A 127 11.12 -14.32 -8.10
N VAL A 128 9.81 -14.59 -8.11
CA VAL A 128 8.97 -14.56 -9.31
C VAL A 128 8.36 -13.17 -9.53
N HIS A 129 7.86 -12.55 -8.47
CA HIS A 129 6.93 -11.42 -8.56
C HIS A 129 7.50 -10.06 -8.20
N VAL A 130 8.65 -9.96 -7.52
CA VAL A 130 9.22 -8.64 -7.20
C VAL A 130 9.55 -7.90 -8.51
N PRO A 131 9.02 -6.67 -8.68
CA PRO A 131 9.27 -5.92 -9.91
C PRO A 131 10.76 -5.64 -10.11
N ILE A 132 11.15 -5.60 -11.38
CA ILE A 132 12.52 -5.30 -11.80
C ILE A 132 12.58 -4.01 -12.59
N ASP A 133 13.70 -3.31 -12.45
CA ASP A 133 14.00 -2.18 -13.33
C ASP A 133 14.41 -2.73 -14.69
N ARG A 134 13.55 -2.57 -15.70
CA ARG A 134 13.81 -3.08 -17.06
C ARG A 134 15.03 -2.43 -17.71
N ARG A 135 15.28 -1.15 -17.44
CA ARG A 135 16.40 -0.41 -18.03
C ARG A 135 17.71 -0.84 -17.37
N ALA A 136 17.72 -0.97 -16.06
CA ALA A 136 18.91 -1.36 -15.31
C ALA A 136 19.19 -2.88 -15.34
N SER A 137 18.24 -3.67 -15.85
CA SER A 137 18.34 -5.13 -15.96
C SER A 137 18.85 -5.68 -17.30
N ALA A 138 19.42 -4.83 -18.17
CA ALA A 138 19.90 -5.26 -19.49
C ALA A 138 20.96 -6.38 -19.42
N GLU A 139 21.87 -6.31 -18.45
CA GLU A 139 22.96 -7.29 -18.28
C GLU A 139 22.77 -8.20 -17.06
N ARG A 140 22.10 -7.71 -16.01
CA ARG A 140 21.86 -8.44 -14.77
C ARG A 140 20.55 -7.98 -14.16
N ARG A 141 19.68 -8.92 -13.77
CA ARG A 141 18.39 -8.62 -13.12
C ARG A 141 18.59 -7.74 -11.88
N LYS A 142 17.93 -6.57 -11.85
CA LYS A 142 17.93 -5.63 -10.72
C LYS A 142 16.51 -5.38 -10.23
N ARG A 143 16.28 -5.59 -8.93
CA ARG A 143 15.02 -5.29 -8.25
C ARG A 143 14.79 -3.78 -8.23
N VAL A 144 13.53 -3.34 -8.30
CA VAL A 144 13.18 -1.92 -8.08
C VAL A 144 13.29 -1.51 -6.61
N LEU A 145 13.09 -2.47 -5.70
CA LEU A 145 13.30 -2.30 -4.27
C LEU A 145 14.78 -2.52 -3.95
N LEU A 146 15.36 -1.57 -3.22
CA LEU A 146 16.76 -1.56 -2.81
C LEU A 146 16.84 -1.56 -1.28
N ASP A 147 17.95 -2.09 -0.77
CA ASP A 147 18.22 -2.03 0.66
C ASP A 147 18.44 -0.59 1.12
N ALA A 148 18.05 -0.33 2.37
CA ALA A 148 18.47 0.90 3.03
C ALA A 148 20.01 0.92 3.11
N VAL A 149 20.59 2.06 2.77
CA VAL A 149 22.04 2.29 2.84
C VAL A 149 22.31 3.47 3.76
N ARG A 150 23.50 3.52 4.35
CA ARG A 150 23.97 4.71 5.06
C ARG A 150 24.41 5.76 4.04
N PHE A 151 24.03 7.00 4.27
CA PHE A 151 24.58 8.15 3.56
C PHE A 151 25.89 8.60 4.19
N PRO A 152 26.77 9.31 3.46
CA PRO A 152 28.03 9.82 4.02
C PRO A 152 27.87 10.75 5.22
N SER A 153 26.71 11.38 5.37
CA SER A 153 26.36 12.25 6.50
C SER A 153 25.79 11.52 7.72
N ASP A 154 25.46 10.24 7.59
CA ASP A 154 24.89 9.48 8.69
C ASP A 154 25.96 9.23 9.76
N PRO A 155 25.64 9.38 11.06
CA PRO A 155 26.56 9.01 12.15
C PRO A 155 27.02 7.55 12.06
N GLU A 156 28.21 7.24 12.56
CA GLU A 156 28.79 5.88 12.49
C GLU A 156 27.91 4.84 13.22
N GLU A 157 27.22 5.28 14.26
CA GLU A 157 26.28 4.52 15.09
C GLU A 157 24.90 4.29 14.44
N THR A 158 24.65 4.83 13.25
CA THR A 158 23.34 4.74 12.57
C THR A 158 22.91 3.29 12.36
N ILE A 159 21.80 2.89 12.99
CA ILE A 159 21.25 1.55 12.85
C ILE A 159 20.33 1.50 11.63
N LEU A 160 20.67 0.64 10.66
CA LEU A 160 19.80 0.30 9.54
C LEU A 160 18.94 -0.91 9.92
N GLU A 161 17.76 -0.62 10.46
CA GLU A 161 16.83 -1.65 10.92
C GLU A 161 16.37 -2.56 9.78
N GLN A 162 16.31 -3.86 10.07
CA GLN A 162 15.81 -4.89 9.15
C GLN A 162 14.35 -5.19 9.50
N ASN A 163 13.47 -4.27 9.16
CA ASN A 163 12.03 -4.38 9.39
C ASN A 163 11.33 -5.01 8.19
N ASP A 164 10.30 -5.81 8.46
CA ASP A 164 9.48 -6.42 7.42
C ASP A 164 8.40 -5.47 6.93
N VAL A 165 7.89 -4.62 7.82
CA VAL A 165 6.78 -3.73 7.55
C VAL A 165 6.97 -2.38 8.19
N ALA A 166 6.47 -1.35 7.51
CA ALA A 166 6.21 -0.04 8.05
C ALA A 166 4.72 0.29 7.85
N VAL A 167 4.04 0.67 8.92
CA VAL A 167 2.63 1.10 8.87
C VAL A 167 2.54 2.55 9.31
N LEU A 168 2.00 3.38 8.43
CA LEU A 168 1.74 4.80 8.68
C LEU A 168 0.24 4.98 8.93
N LEU A 169 -0.09 5.44 10.14
CA LEU A 169 -1.43 5.83 10.57
C LEU A 169 -1.50 7.36 10.56
N ARG A 170 -2.55 7.94 9.98
CA ARG A 170 -2.73 9.40 9.86
C ARG A 170 -4.18 9.80 10.12
N SER A 171 -4.39 10.84 10.91
CA SER A 171 -5.71 11.42 11.19
C SER A 171 -5.59 12.83 11.79
N ASP A 172 -6.62 13.66 11.66
CA ASP A 172 -6.78 14.88 12.44
C ASP A 172 -7.25 14.61 13.87
N VAL A 173 -7.69 13.38 14.16
CA VAL A 173 -8.18 12.96 15.47
C VAL A 173 -7.17 11.99 16.10
N PRO A 174 -6.49 12.36 17.21
CA PRO A 174 -5.44 11.52 17.78
C PRO A 174 -5.97 10.18 18.31
N ALA A 175 -7.24 10.14 18.71
CA ALA A 175 -7.90 8.91 19.13
C ALA A 175 -8.00 7.88 17.99
N HIS A 176 -8.21 8.29 16.74
CA HIS A 176 -8.28 7.36 15.60
C HIS A 176 -6.92 6.70 15.35
N VAL A 177 -5.82 7.45 15.48
CA VAL A 177 -4.45 6.92 15.37
C VAL A 177 -4.18 5.90 16.48
N ASN A 178 -4.62 6.18 17.71
CA ASN A 178 -4.45 5.26 18.83
C ASN A 178 -5.27 3.98 18.67
N ASP A 179 -6.52 4.10 18.23
CA ASP A 179 -7.40 2.96 17.96
C ASP A 179 -6.86 2.08 16.83
N GLY A 180 -6.37 2.68 15.73
CA GLY A 180 -5.71 1.96 14.65
C GLY A 180 -4.44 1.24 15.12
N ALA A 181 -3.62 1.90 15.92
CA ALA A 181 -2.40 1.30 16.46
C ALA A 181 -2.70 0.13 17.40
N LYS A 182 -3.71 0.27 18.26
CA LYS A 182 -4.17 -0.81 19.13
C LYS A 182 -4.66 -2.00 18.32
N ALA A 183 -5.56 -1.76 17.37
CA ALA A 183 -6.14 -2.81 16.55
C ALA A 183 -5.07 -3.59 15.78
N LEU A 184 -4.06 -2.92 15.22
CA LEU A 184 -3.05 -3.57 14.38
C LEU A 184 -1.87 -4.17 15.16
N PHE A 185 -1.49 -3.61 16.31
CA PHE A 185 -0.24 -3.96 16.99
C PHE A 185 -0.38 -4.47 18.42
N GLN A 186 -1.57 -4.35 19.03
CA GLN A 186 -1.84 -4.87 20.38
C GLN A 186 -2.83 -6.03 20.35
N ASP A 187 -3.90 -5.89 19.55
CA ASP A 187 -4.97 -6.87 19.48
C ASP A 187 -4.61 -8.03 18.54
N LEU A 188 -3.78 -7.78 17.51
CA LEU A 188 -3.24 -8.80 16.60
C LEU A 188 -1.91 -9.35 17.08
N ARG A 189 -1.70 -10.65 16.88
CA ARG A 189 -0.41 -11.34 17.11
C ARG A 189 0.36 -11.59 15.83
N VAL A 190 0.30 -10.64 14.90
CA VAL A 190 0.97 -10.70 13.60
C VAL A 190 2.38 -10.10 13.65
N PHE A 191 2.54 -9.03 14.43
CA PHE A 191 3.73 -8.19 14.41
C PHE A 191 4.49 -8.22 15.74
N GLU A 192 5.81 -8.22 15.65
CA GLU A 192 6.72 -7.82 16.71
C GLU A 192 7.17 -6.38 16.41
N VAL A 193 6.67 -5.42 17.18
CA VAL A 193 6.97 -3.99 16.98
C VAL A 193 8.43 -3.70 17.32
N THR A 194 9.14 -3.02 16.42
CA THR A 194 10.55 -2.64 16.60
C THR A 194 10.70 -1.17 16.93
N SER A 195 9.95 -0.28 16.27
CA SER A 195 9.97 1.15 16.57
C SER A 195 8.60 1.79 16.41
N ILE A 196 8.36 2.85 17.18
CA ILE A 196 7.17 3.70 17.08
C ILE A 196 7.65 5.15 17.04
N ARG A 197 7.19 5.90 16.03
CA ARG A 197 7.44 7.34 15.90
C ARG A 197 6.10 8.06 15.79
N ASN A 198 5.88 9.03 16.66
CA ASN A 198 4.70 9.88 16.64
C ASN A 198 5.10 11.26 16.10
N GLY A 199 4.22 11.86 15.30
CA GLY A 199 4.33 13.27 14.96
C GLY A 199 2.97 13.96 15.01
N PHE A 200 3.04 15.27 15.09
CA PHE A 200 1.93 16.21 15.18
C PHE A 200 2.17 17.39 14.23
#